data_AF-A0A966YY76-F1
#
_entry.id   AF-A0A966YY76-F1
#
_cell.length_a   1.000
_cell.length_b   1.000
_cell.length_c   1.000
_cell.angle_alpha   90.00
_cell.angle_beta   90.00
_cell.angle_gamma   90.00
#
_symmetry.space_group_name_H-M   'P 1'
#
loop_
_entity.id
_entity.type
_entity.pdbx_description
1 polymer ?
#
loop_
_entity_poly.entity_id
_entity_poly.type
_entity_poly.pdbx_seq_one_letter_code
_entity_poly.pdbx_strand_id
1 'polypeptide(L)' 'MTILVTGGAGYIGSHTVRLLRDLGRDVVVLDSLERADERSLLSAELVVGSIADEALVTKVCRDHDVSAIVHF' A
#
# COMPACT_ATOMS: atom_id res chain seq x y z
N MET A 1 6.89 -9.86 7.81
CA MET A 1 5.53 -9.49 8.24
C MET A 1 5.24 -8.08 7.79
N THR A 2 4.61 -7.96 6.63
CA THR A 2 4.37 -6.68 5.95
C THR A 2 2.93 -6.21 6.18
N ILE A 3 2.73 -4.89 6.23
CA ILE A 3 1.40 -4.27 6.23
C ILE A 3 1.07 -3.83 4.80
N LEU A 4 -0.02 -4.36 4.25
CA LEU A 4 -0.57 -3.88 2.98
C LEU A 4 -1.45 -2.65 3.24
N VAL A 5 -1.15 -1.53 2.60
CA VAL A 5 -1.99 -0.33 2.62
C VAL A 5 -2.60 -0.13 1.24
N THR A 6 -3.90 -0.32 1.12
CA THR A 6 -4.59 -0.05 -0.15
C THR A 6 -5.06 1.41 -0.19
N GLY A 7 -5.07 2.07 -1.33
CA GLY A 7 -5.40 3.51 -1.37
C GLY A 7 -4.33 4.35 -0.66
N GLY A 8 -3.11 3.79 -0.52
CA GLY A 8 -2.01 4.38 0.24
C GLY A 8 -1.45 5.65 -0.39
N ALA A 9 -1.68 5.91 -1.68
CA ALA A 9 -1.24 7.17 -2.30
C ALA A 9 -2.23 8.32 -2.04
N GLY A 10 -3.44 8.02 -1.54
CA GLY A 10 -4.44 9.03 -1.16
C GLY A 10 -4.05 9.87 0.06
N TYR A 11 -4.87 10.84 0.43
CA TYR A 11 -4.58 11.77 1.54
C TYR A 11 -4.35 11.03 2.86
N ILE A 12 -5.32 10.25 3.34
CA ILE A 12 -5.20 9.50 4.61
C ILE A 12 -4.18 8.37 4.48
N GLY A 13 -4.18 7.69 3.32
CA GLY A 13 -3.28 6.59 3.02
C GLY A 13 -1.81 6.99 3.14
N SER A 14 -1.41 8.10 2.52
CA SER A 14 0.00 8.53 2.45
C SER A 14 0.54 8.93 3.81
N HIS A 15 -0.27 9.61 4.62
CA HIS A 15 0.05 9.91 6.01
C HIS A 15 0.18 8.63 6.86
N THR A 16 -0.67 7.64 6.61
CA THR A 16 -0.61 6.34 7.31
C THR A 16 0.64 5.56 6.90
N VAL A 17 0.96 5.48 5.61
CA VAL A 17 2.18 4.84 5.09
C VAL A 17 3.42 5.49 5.71
N ARG A 18 3.47 6.83 5.74
CA ARG A 18 4.57 7.56 6.38
C ARG A 18 4.71 7.19 7.86
N LEU A 19 3.62 7.23 8.63
CA LEU A 19 3.64 6.88 10.05
C LEU A 19 4.14 5.44 10.29
N LEU A 20 3.65 4.48 9.50
CA LEU A 20 4.05 3.08 9.63
C LEU A 20 5.55 2.89 9.33
N ARG A 21 6.08 3.58 8.31
CA ARG A 21 7.51 3.57 8.00
C ARG A 21 8.35 4.25 9.09
N ASP A 22 7.89 5.38 9.62
CA ASP A 22 8.55 6.07 10.75
C ASP A 22 8.61 5.19 12.01
N LEU A 23 7.65 4.26 12.17
CA LEU A 23 7.64 3.23 13.22
C LEU A 23 8.47 1.98 12.89
N GLY A 24 9.20 1.97 11.77
CA GLY A 24 10.04 0.84 11.34
C GLY A 24 9.25 -0.38 10.87
N ARG A 25 8.01 -0.20 10.38
CA ARG A 25 7.22 -1.29 9.80
C ARG A 25 7.49 -1.46 8.30
N ASP A 26 7.48 -2.70 7.85
CA ASP A 26 7.46 -3.03 6.43
C ASP A 26 6.07 -2.73 5.85
N VAL A 27 6.03 -1.94 4.79
CA VAL A 27 4.78 -1.49 4.15
C VAL A 27 4.88 -1.67 2.65
N VAL A 28 3.85 -2.31 2.09
CA VAL A 28 3.59 -2.33 0.65
C VAL A 28 2.28 -1.59 0.37
N VAL A 29 2.28 -0.74 -0.65
CA VAL A 29 1.10 0.03 -1.07
C VAL A 29 0.48 -0.61 -2.31
N LEU A 30 -0.85 -0.77 -2.32
CA LEU A 30 -1.61 -1.09 -3.52
C LEU A 30 -2.54 0.08 -3.85
N ASP A 31 -2.32 0.74 -4.98
CA ASP A 31 -3.11 1.91 -5.38
C ASP A 31 -3.27 1.94 -6.90
N SER A 32 -4.45 2.34 -7.39
CA SER A 32 -4.70 2.49 -8.83
C SER A 32 -4.20 3.83 -9.37
N LEU A 33 -3.85 4.77 -8.49
CA LEU A 33 -3.45 6.15 -8.80
C LEU A 33 -4.51 6.97 -9.55
N GLU A 34 -5.76 6.48 -9.63
CA GLU A 34 -6.85 7.20 -10.31
C GLU A 34 -7.15 8.58 -9.68
N ARG A 35 -6.88 8.73 -8.38
CA ARG A 35 -7.16 9.94 -7.59
C ARG A 35 -5.95 10.43 -6.78
N ALA A 36 -4.76 9.92 -7.07
CA ALA A 36 -3.57 10.14 -6.26
C ALA A 36 -2.30 10.22 -7.12
N ASP A 37 -1.22 10.70 -6.52
CA ASP A 37 0.11 10.77 -7.13
C ASP A 37 1.09 9.94 -6.30
N GLU A 38 1.85 9.06 -6.95
CA GLU A 38 2.87 8.21 -6.33
C GLU A 38 3.91 8.99 -5.51
N ARG A 39 4.16 10.26 -5.85
CA ARG A 39 5.09 11.14 -5.12
C ARG A 39 4.71 11.30 -3.65
N SER A 40 3.42 11.12 -3.32
CA SER A 40 2.90 11.19 -1.94
C SER A 40 3.48 10.10 -1.03
N LEU A 41 4.03 9.02 -1.60
CA LEU A 41 4.54 7.85 -0.87
C LEU A 41 6.01 7.96 -0.44
N LEU A 42 6.74 9.00 -0.88
CA LEU A 42 8.16 9.21 -0.54
C LEU A 42 9.00 7.94 -0.73
N SER A 43 8.87 7.30 -1.89
CA SER A 43 9.56 6.06 -2.25
C SER A 43 9.20 4.85 -1.39
N ALA A 44 7.98 4.79 -0.83
CA ALA A 44 7.45 3.52 -0.31
C ALA A 44 7.23 2.53 -1.46
N GLU A 45 7.30 1.24 -1.15
CA GLU A 45 7.03 0.19 -2.12
C GLU A 45 5.58 0.29 -2.62
N LEU A 46 5.42 0.42 -3.94
CA LEU A 46 4.13 0.65 -4.59
C LEU A 46 3.88 -0.42 -5.65
N VAL A 47 2.73 -1.07 -5.55
CA VAL A 47 2.13 -1.89 -6.59
C VAL A 47 0.98 -1.10 -7.19
N VAL A 48 1.10 -0.76 -8.47
CA VAL A 48 0.05 -0.04 -9.19
C VAL A 48 -0.99 -1.04 -9.70
N GLY A 49 -2.24 -0.86 -9.28
CA GLY A 49 -3.35 -1.71 -9.73
C GLY A 49 -4.63 -1.53 -8.91
N SER A 50 -5.68 -2.21 -9.34
CA SER A 50 -6.99 -2.14 -8.69
C SER A 50 -7.11 -3.15 -7.56
N ILE A 51 -7.71 -2.72 -6.44
CA ILE A 51 -8.10 -3.63 -5.34
C ILE A 51 -9.16 -4.65 -5.77
N ALA A 52 -9.89 -4.38 -6.86
CA ALA A 52 -10.89 -5.30 -7.40
C ALA A 52 -10.27 -6.46 -8.21
N ASP A 53 -8.96 -6.43 -8.49
CA ASP A 53 -8.25 -7.53 -9.13
C ASP A 53 -7.81 -8.56 -8.07
N GLU A 54 -8.64 -9.60 -7.89
CA GLU A 54 -8.38 -10.67 -6.92
C GLU A 54 -7.04 -11.37 -7.13
N ALA A 55 -6.64 -11.59 -8.39
CA ALA A 55 -5.39 -12.27 -8.71
C ALA A 55 -4.19 -11.42 -8.32
N LEU A 56 -4.25 -10.10 -8.58
CA LEU A 56 -3.25 -9.15 -8.14
C LEU A 56 -3.17 -9.09 -6.61
N VAL A 57 -4.29 -8.93 -5.91
CA VAL A 57 -4.33 -8.87 -4.45
C VAL A 57 -3.75 -10.14 -3.84
N THR A 58 -4.13 -11.31 -4.35
CA THR A 58 -3.60 -12.60 -3.91
C THR A 58 -2.08 -12.66 -4.10
N LYS A 59 -1.58 -12.22 -5.25
CA LYS A 59 -0.16 -12.16 -5.55
C LYS A 59 0.59 -11.23 -4.59
N VAL A 60 0.10 -10.01 -4.37
CA VAL A 60 0.70 -9.04 -3.44
C VAL A 60 0.76 -9.59 -2.01
N CYS A 61 -0.34 -10.18 -1.53
CA CYS A 61 -0.36 -10.78 -0.20
C CYS A 61 0.69 -11.88 -0.05
N ARG A 62 0.85 -12.74 -1.07
CA ARG A 62 1.81 -13.85 -1.06
C ARG A 62 3.25 -13.38 -1.19
N ASP A 63 3.52 -12.52 -2.17
CA ASP A 63 4.88 -12.12 -2.55
C ASP A 63 5.52 -11.21 -1.47
N HIS A 64 4.73 -10.50 -0.67
CA HIS A 64 5.20 -9.63 0.42
C HIS A 64 5.00 -10.19 1.84
N ASP A 65 4.54 -11.44 2.01
CA ASP A 65 4.23 -12.02 3.33
C ASP A 65 3.35 -11.07 4.19
N VAL A 66 2.21 -10.67 3.61
CA VAL A 66 1.29 -9.71 4.22
C VAL A 66 0.63 -10.34 5.45
N SER A 67 0.72 -9.62 6.57
CA SER A 67 0.22 -10.06 7.88
C SER A 67 -0.89 -9.18 8.45
N ALA A 68 -1.04 -7.97 7.91
CA ALA A 68 -2.10 -7.03 8.27
C ALA A 68 -2.45 -6.14 7.06
N ILE A 69 -3.67 -5.63 7.04
CA ILE A 69 -4.18 -4.77 5.96
C ILE A 69 -4.80 -3.51 6.57
N VAL A 70 -4.50 -2.36 5.97
CA VAL A 70 -5.24 -1.10 6.16
C VAL A 70 -5.91 -0.75 4.84
N HIS A 71 -7.25 -0.70 4.82
CA HIS A 71 -8.06 -0.50 3.62
C HIS A 71 -8.75 0.88 3.64
N PHE A 72 -8.50 1.69 2.61
CA PHE A 72 -9.03 3.05 2.40
C PHE A 72 -9.77 3.16 1.07
#